data_AF-A0A853F6B7-F1
#
_entry.id   AF-A0A853F6B7-F1
#
_cell.length_a   1.000
_cell.length_b   1.000
_cell.length_c   1.000
_cell.angle_alpha   90.00
_cell.angle_beta   90.00
_cell.angle_gamma   90.00
#
_symmetry.space_group_name_H-M   'P 1'
#
loop_
_entity.id
_entity.type
_entity.pdbx_description
1 polymer ?
#
loop_
_entity_poly.entity_id
_entity_poly.type
_entity_poly.pdbx_seq_one_letter_code
_entity_poly.pdbx_strand_id
1 'polypeptide(L)'
;MVTAVNATVAAAAASNSVLADIGTDANTASTSDTTIAEFGVILPALMSFVDANLTDYQTYIDANPGSFASPATQAEVQAMVTAVNATVAAAAASNSVLADIGTDANTASTSDTTIAEFGAILPALMSFVDANLTDYQTYIDANSGSLPLRLRQRSAMVTAVNATVAAAASNSVLEDIGTDANTASTSDTTIAEFGAILPALMSFVDANLTDYQTYIDANSGSFASPATQAEVQAMVTAVNATVAAAAASNSVLADIGTDANTASTSIPLSLSLVQFCQHSRFC
;
A
#
# COMPACT_ATOMS: atom_id res chain seq x y z
N MET A 1 46.79 29.26 -37.44
CA MET A 1 45.42 28.88 -37.84
C MET A 1 45.36 27.47 -38.42
N VAL A 2 46.18 27.10 -39.41
CA VAL A 2 46.18 25.74 -40.02
C VAL A 2 46.38 24.60 -39.00
N THR A 3 47.32 24.74 -38.07
CA THR A 3 47.57 23.71 -37.03
C THR A 3 46.41 23.52 -36.05
N ALA A 4 45.70 24.60 -35.70
CA ALA A 4 44.56 24.54 -34.79
C ALA A 4 43.33 23.91 -35.48
N VAL A 5 43.09 24.24 -36.75
CA VAL A 5 42.03 23.63 -37.55
C VAL A 5 42.26 22.12 -37.72
N ASN A 6 43.50 21.72 -38.00
CA ASN A 6 43.84 20.30 -38.13
C ASN A 6 43.62 19.51 -36.82
N ALA A 7 43.94 20.10 -35.66
CA ALA A 7 43.68 19.49 -34.37
C ALA A 7 42.17 19.31 -34.09
N THR A 8 41.35 20.32 -34.42
CA THR A 8 39.89 20.24 -34.24
C THR A 8 39.23 19.21 -35.15
N VAL A 9 39.71 19.08 -36.40
CA VAL A 9 39.19 18.07 -37.35
C VAL A 9 39.57 16.66 -36.89
N ALA A 10 40.80 16.46 -36.40
CA ALA A 10 41.24 15.17 -35.87
C ALA A 10 40.42 14.76 -34.62
N ALA A 11 40.16 15.69 -33.70
CA ALA A 11 39.35 15.42 -32.51
C ALA A 11 37.89 15.08 -32.88
N ALA A 12 37.28 15.81 -33.83
CA ALA A 12 35.93 15.50 -34.31
C ALA A 12 35.87 14.13 -35.00
N ALA A 13 36.88 13.76 -35.78
CA ALA A 13 36.95 12.44 -36.40
C ALA A 13 37.08 11.31 -35.37
N ALA A 14 37.89 11.49 -34.33
CA ALA A 14 38.03 10.53 -33.23
C ALA A 14 36.69 10.34 -32.49
N SER A 15 36.03 11.44 -32.11
CA SER A 15 34.70 11.40 -31.50
C SER A 15 33.68 10.66 -32.37
N ASN A 16 33.63 10.98 -33.67
CA ASN A 16 32.69 10.35 -34.60
C ASN A 16 32.96 8.85 -34.76
N SER A 17 34.23 8.43 -34.70
CA SER A 17 34.61 7.02 -34.76
C SER A 17 34.08 6.26 -33.55
N VAL A 18 34.28 6.78 -32.34
CA VAL A 18 33.79 6.15 -31.10
C VAL A 18 32.26 6.10 -31.08
N LEU A 19 31.59 7.19 -31.49
CA LEU A 19 30.13 7.21 -31.57
C LEU A 19 29.57 6.21 -32.59
N ALA A 20 30.25 6.02 -33.72
CA ALA A 20 29.87 5.00 -34.70
C ALA A 20 30.05 3.58 -34.16
N ASP A 21 31.10 3.36 -33.37
CA ASP A 21 31.39 2.08 -32.73
C ASP A 21 30.33 1.72 -31.69
N ILE A 22 30.07 2.61 -30.73
CA ILE A 22 28.99 2.44 -29.73
C ILE A 22 27.63 2.20 -30.41
N GLY A 23 27.33 2.97 -31.46
CA GLY A 23 26.10 2.80 -32.23
C GLY A 23 26.05 1.48 -33.02
N THR A 24 27.19 0.86 -33.33
CA THR A 24 27.26 -0.46 -33.97
C THR A 24 27.12 -1.55 -32.93
N ASP A 25 27.83 -1.47 -31.81
CA ASP A 25 27.74 -2.40 -30.67
C ASP A 25 26.30 -2.54 -30.20
N ALA A 26 25.65 -1.41 -29.90
CA ALA A 26 24.26 -1.39 -29.44
C ALA A 26 23.23 -1.91 -30.46
N ASN A 27 23.59 -2.05 -31.75
CA ASN A 27 22.65 -2.45 -32.80
C ASN A 27 23.04 -3.77 -33.49
N THR A 28 24.07 -4.44 -32.96
CA THR A 28 24.53 -5.74 -33.43
C THR A 28 24.61 -6.71 -32.25
N ALA A 29 24.94 -7.97 -32.52
CA ALA A 29 25.20 -8.95 -31.46
C ALA A 29 26.65 -8.88 -30.95
N SER A 30 27.36 -7.78 -31.23
CA SER A 30 28.72 -7.55 -30.76
C SER A 30 28.70 -7.10 -29.31
N THR A 31 29.66 -7.57 -28.52
CA THR A 31 29.90 -7.06 -27.16
C THR A 31 30.70 -5.78 -27.24
N SER A 32 30.28 -4.75 -26.53
CA SER A 32 30.97 -3.48 -26.52
C SER A 32 32.32 -3.58 -25.82
N ASP A 33 33.36 -3.13 -26.51
CA ASP A 33 34.74 -3.07 -26.00
C ASP A 33 35.24 -1.63 -25.83
N THR A 34 34.36 -0.64 -25.97
CA THR A 34 34.67 0.79 -25.81
C THR A 34 35.36 1.05 -24.47
N THR A 35 36.54 1.64 -24.52
CA THR A 35 37.43 1.89 -23.38
C THR A 35 37.22 3.28 -22.76
N ILE A 36 37.78 3.49 -21.57
CA ILE A 36 37.82 4.82 -20.91
C ILE A 36 38.42 5.89 -21.84
N ALA A 37 39.49 5.54 -22.57
CA ALA A 37 40.15 6.48 -23.47
C ALA A 37 39.24 6.89 -24.64
N GLU A 38 38.42 5.96 -25.14
CA GLU A 38 37.47 6.21 -26.22
C GLU A 38 36.29 7.05 -25.74
N PHE A 39 35.71 6.77 -24.56
CA PHE A 39 34.73 7.67 -23.95
C PHE A 39 35.29 9.08 -23.74
N GLY A 40 36.57 9.19 -23.36
CA GLY A 40 37.26 10.46 -23.11
C GLY A 40 37.47 11.36 -24.33
N VAL A 41 37.34 10.83 -25.56
CA VAL A 41 37.48 11.63 -26.80
C VAL A 41 36.14 12.05 -27.42
N ILE A 42 35.00 11.64 -26.85
CA ILE A 42 33.67 12.05 -27.33
C ILE A 42 33.50 13.56 -27.16
N LEU A 43 32.97 14.21 -28.21
CA LEU A 43 32.69 15.65 -28.25
C LEU A 43 31.21 15.92 -28.52
N PRO A 44 30.57 16.83 -27.75
CA PRO A 44 31.08 17.46 -26.52
C PRO A 44 31.47 16.47 -25.42
N ALA A 45 32.42 16.84 -24.56
CA ALA A 45 32.91 15.98 -23.49
C ALA A 45 31.77 15.50 -22.58
N LEU A 46 31.83 14.23 -22.18
CA LEU A 46 30.85 13.63 -21.26
C LEU A 46 31.00 14.21 -19.86
N MET A 47 29.87 14.54 -19.24
CA MET A 47 29.78 14.99 -17.87
C MET A 47 29.58 13.82 -16.93
N SER A 48 30.25 13.89 -15.77
CA SER A 48 30.15 12.91 -14.68
C SER A 48 30.49 11.47 -15.09
N PHE A 49 31.36 11.28 -16.09
CA PHE A 49 31.89 9.95 -16.40
C PHE A 49 32.72 9.42 -15.22
N VAL A 50 32.47 8.17 -14.85
CA VAL A 50 33.15 7.49 -13.73
C VAL A 50 33.85 6.25 -14.27
N ASP A 51 35.18 6.27 -14.28
CA ASP A 51 36.04 5.20 -14.83
C ASP A 51 35.74 3.81 -14.23
N ALA A 52 35.41 3.77 -12.93
CA ALA A 52 35.08 2.53 -12.23
C ALA A 52 33.82 1.82 -12.76
N ASN A 53 32.94 2.55 -13.46
CA ASN A 53 31.68 2.03 -13.99
C ASN A 53 31.80 1.57 -15.46
N LEU A 54 33.03 1.43 -15.99
CA LEU A 54 33.27 1.05 -17.39
C LEU A 54 32.50 -0.21 -17.80
N THR A 55 32.59 -1.27 -17.00
CA THR A 55 31.90 -2.54 -17.28
C THR A 55 30.37 -2.37 -17.25
N ASP A 56 29.83 -1.49 -16.41
CA ASP A 56 28.41 -1.21 -16.37
C ASP A 56 27.95 -0.42 -17.60
N TYR A 57 28.75 0.51 -18.12
CA TYR A 57 28.45 1.20 -19.38
C TYR A 57 28.45 0.23 -20.56
N GLN A 58 29.47 -0.64 -20.67
CA GLN A 58 29.54 -1.66 -21.72
C GLN A 58 28.36 -2.63 -21.64
N THR A 59 28.04 -3.10 -20.44
CA THR A 59 26.87 -3.97 -20.21
C THR A 59 25.57 -3.27 -20.60
N TYR A 60 25.45 -1.97 -20.36
CA TYR A 60 24.29 -1.19 -20.79
C TYR A 60 24.18 -1.13 -22.31
N ILE A 61 25.28 -0.88 -23.02
CA ILE A 61 25.31 -0.85 -24.50
C ILE A 61 24.82 -2.19 -25.05
N ASP A 62 25.33 -3.31 -24.52
CA ASP A 62 25.00 -4.66 -24.96
C ASP A 62 23.55 -5.07 -24.64
N ALA A 63 23.05 -4.69 -23.46
CA ALA A 63 21.75 -5.12 -22.96
C ALA A 63 20.56 -4.34 -23.53
N ASN A 64 20.81 -3.22 -24.23
CA ASN A 64 19.77 -2.29 -24.67
C ASN A 64 19.77 -2.11 -26.21
N PRO A 65 19.51 -3.18 -26.98
CA PRO A 65 19.57 -3.12 -28.42
C PRO A 65 18.59 -2.10 -29.00
N GLY A 66 19.04 -1.26 -29.94
CA GLY A 66 18.22 -0.20 -30.53
C GLY A 66 18.08 1.07 -29.68
N SER A 67 18.74 1.15 -28.52
CA SER A 67 18.69 2.35 -27.66
C SER A 67 19.65 3.47 -28.08
N PHE A 68 20.52 3.20 -29.05
CA PHE A 68 21.40 4.18 -29.68
C PHE A 68 21.14 4.23 -31.17
N ALA A 69 21.21 5.43 -31.76
CA ALA A 69 21.33 5.54 -33.20
C ALA A 69 22.62 4.84 -33.72
N SER A 70 22.68 4.56 -35.02
CA SER A 70 23.90 4.06 -35.68
C SER A 70 24.27 5.01 -36.83
N PRO A 71 25.26 5.91 -36.64
CA PRO A 71 26.10 6.09 -35.44
C PRO A 71 25.34 6.70 -34.25
N ALA A 72 25.82 6.45 -33.03
CA ALA A 72 25.26 7.03 -31.82
C ALA A 72 25.48 8.55 -31.77
N THR A 73 24.73 9.24 -30.93
CA THR A 73 24.93 10.65 -30.63
C THR A 73 25.56 10.83 -29.26
N GLN A 74 26.30 11.92 -29.09
CA GLN A 74 26.87 12.26 -27.78
C GLN A 74 25.78 12.38 -26.69
N ALA A 75 24.59 12.89 -27.04
CA ALA A 75 23.48 13.03 -26.10
C ALA A 75 22.94 11.68 -25.62
N GLU A 76 22.87 10.67 -26.49
CA GLU A 76 22.49 9.31 -26.11
C GLU A 76 23.53 8.68 -25.18
N VAL A 77 24.82 8.83 -25.49
CA VAL A 77 25.91 8.35 -24.61
C VAL A 77 25.90 9.07 -23.26
N GLN A 78 25.62 10.38 -23.24
CA GLN A 78 25.46 11.12 -22.00
C GLN A 78 24.28 10.62 -21.16
N ALA A 79 23.15 10.32 -21.79
CA ALA A 79 21.97 9.78 -21.11
C ALA A 79 22.27 8.40 -20.49
N MET A 80 22.97 7.54 -21.22
CA MET A 80 23.46 6.27 -20.70
C MET A 80 24.36 6.48 -19.47
N VAL A 81 25.39 7.33 -19.57
CA VAL A 81 26.32 7.58 -18.46
C VAL A 81 25.56 8.05 -17.22
N THR A 82 24.61 8.97 -17.39
CA THR A 82 23.76 9.45 -16.29
C THR A 82 22.91 8.31 -15.68
N ALA A 83 22.28 7.47 -16.51
CA ALA A 83 21.42 6.39 -16.05
C ALA A 83 22.20 5.27 -15.33
N VAL A 84 23.34 4.86 -15.89
CA VAL A 84 24.22 3.84 -15.30
C VAL A 84 24.78 4.33 -13.97
N ASN A 85 25.28 5.58 -13.91
CA ASN A 85 25.80 6.13 -12.65
C ASN A 85 24.75 6.22 -11.55
N ALA A 86 23.52 6.62 -11.90
CA ALA A 86 22.42 6.62 -10.95
C ALA A 86 22.11 5.20 -10.44
N THR A 87 22.13 4.21 -11.33
CA THR A 87 21.87 2.80 -11.00
C THR A 87 22.94 2.22 -10.08
N VAL A 88 24.23 2.43 -10.42
CA VAL A 88 25.36 1.96 -9.60
C VAL A 88 25.35 2.63 -8.23
N ALA A 89 25.10 3.95 -8.17
CA ALA A 89 25.00 4.67 -6.91
C ALA A 89 23.85 4.17 -6.03
N ALA A 90 22.68 3.92 -6.62
CA ALA A 90 21.53 3.37 -5.89
C ALA A 90 21.79 1.95 -5.37
N ALA A 91 22.45 1.10 -6.17
CA ALA A 91 22.85 -0.24 -5.73
C ALA A 91 23.87 -0.20 -4.57
N ALA A 92 24.83 0.73 -4.62
CA ALA A 92 25.79 0.93 -3.54
C ALA A 92 25.10 1.41 -2.25
N ALA A 93 24.18 2.38 -2.35
CA ALA A 93 23.40 2.85 -1.21
C ALA A 93 22.56 1.73 -0.58
N SER A 94 21.85 0.96 -1.41
CA SER A 94 21.11 -0.24 -0.95
C SER A 94 22.03 -1.22 -0.22
N ASN A 95 23.20 -1.54 -0.79
CA ASN A 95 24.13 -2.49 -0.18
C ASN A 95 24.68 -1.99 1.16
N SER A 96 24.91 -0.68 1.29
CA SER A 96 25.33 -0.05 2.54
C SER A 96 24.27 -0.24 3.63
N VAL A 97 23.01 0.08 3.34
CA VAL A 97 21.90 -0.10 4.29
C VAL A 97 21.77 -1.57 4.71
N LEU A 98 21.89 -2.50 3.75
CA LEU A 98 21.80 -3.93 4.07
C LEU A 98 22.96 -4.43 4.93
N ALA A 99 24.16 -3.85 4.77
CA ALA A 99 25.31 -4.17 5.60
C ALA A 99 25.12 -3.60 7.03
N ASP A 100 24.49 -2.44 7.14
CA ASP A 100 24.23 -1.76 8.40
C ASP A 100 23.16 -2.47 9.24
N ILE A 101 22.00 -2.78 8.65
CA ILE A 101 20.99 -3.71 9.23
C ILE A 101 21.65 -5.05 9.62
N GLY A 102 22.61 -5.48 8.80
CA GLY A 102 23.43 -6.65 9.06
C GLY A 102 24.32 -6.54 10.31
N THR A 103 24.82 -5.35 10.58
CA THR A 103 25.67 -5.10 11.73
C THR A 103 24.82 -4.97 12.98
N ASP A 104 23.70 -4.25 12.91
CA ASP A 104 22.75 -4.05 14.00
C ASP A 104 22.28 -5.38 14.59
N ALA A 105 21.70 -6.25 13.76
CA ALA A 105 21.18 -7.52 14.26
C ALA A 105 22.30 -8.38 14.88
N ASN A 106 23.54 -8.32 14.36
CA ASN A 106 24.62 -9.16 14.86
C ASN A 106 25.35 -8.62 16.10
N THR A 107 25.18 -7.35 16.47
CA THR A 107 26.03 -6.72 17.48
C THR A 107 25.36 -6.47 18.84
N ALA A 108 24.11 -6.90 19.05
CA ALA A 108 23.30 -6.48 20.21
C ALA A 108 23.21 -4.94 20.37
N SER A 109 23.56 -4.22 19.30
CA SER A 109 23.34 -2.79 19.17
C SER A 109 21.88 -2.57 18.81
N THR A 110 21.31 -1.45 19.26
CA THR A 110 19.98 -1.03 18.85
C THR A 110 20.03 -0.52 17.41
N SER A 111 19.17 -1.04 16.54
CA SER A 111 19.10 -0.57 15.16
C SER A 111 18.64 0.88 15.11
N ASP A 112 19.37 1.70 14.35
CA ASP A 112 19.04 3.10 14.08
C ASP A 112 18.57 3.32 12.63
N THR A 113 18.37 2.24 11.88
CA THR A 113 17.91 2.28 10.48
C THR A 113 16.63 3.12 10.34
N THR A 114 16.68 4.10 9.46
CA THR A 114 15.62 5.09 9.22
C THR A 114 14.67 4.70 8.08
N ILE A 115 13.52 5.39 7.98
CA ILE A 115 12.59 5.27 6.83
C ILE A 115 13.31 5.54 5.51
N ALA A 116 14.19 6.55 5.47
CA ALA A 116 14.93 6.90 4.26
C ALA A 116 15.88 5.77 3.82
N GLU A 117 16.53 5.10 4.77
CA GLU A 117 17.41 3.96 4.50
C GLU A 117 16.62 2.74 4.04
N PHE A 118 15.48 2.42 4.68
CA PHE A 118 14.57 1.39 4.18
C PHE A 118 14.10 1.68 2.75
N GLY A 119 13.79 2.94 2.44
CA GLY A 119 13.40 3.39 1.11
C GLY A 119 14.51 3.28 0.05
N ALA A 120 15.77 3.24 0.46
CA ALA A 120 16.93 3.08 -0.43
C ALA A 120 17.24 1.61 -0.78
N ILE A 121 16.61 0.64 -0.11
CA ILE A 121 16.85 -0.80 -0.35
C ILE A 121 16.28 -1.23 -1.70
N LEU A 122 17.09 -1.96 -2.47
CA LEU A 122 16.71 -2.52 -3.76
C LEU A 122 16.60 -4.07 -3.76
N PRO A 123 15.64 -4.63 -4.51
CA PRO A 123 14.43 -3.95 -4.98
C PRO A 123 13.60 -3.40 -3.80
N ALA A 124 12.76 -2.41 -4.09
CA ALA A 124 11.94 -1.73 -3.09
C ALA A 124 11.12 -2.71 -2.24
N LEU A 125 11.05 -2.45 -0.94
CA LEU A 125 10.31 -3.27 0.01
C LEU A 125 8.81 -3.06 -0.17
N MET A 126 8.12 -4.04 -0.74
CA MET A 126 6.66 -4.02 -0.85
C MET A 126 6.02 -4.06 0.55
N SER A 127 4.93 -3.30 0.71
CA SER A 127 4.14 -3.23 1.94
C SER A 127 4.88 -2.68 3.16
N PHE A 128 6.00 -1.97 2.99
CA PHE A 128 6.62 -1.23 4.09
C PHE A 128 5.66 -0.16 4.61
N VAL A 129 5.54 -0.05 5.94
CA VAL A 129 4.66 0.92 6.60
C VAL A 129 5.50 1.80 7.50
N ASP A 130 5.66 3.08 7.14
CA ASP A 130 6.50 4.05 7.86
C ASP A 130 6.17 4.14 9.37
N ALA A 131 4.89 4.01 9.74
CA ALA A 131 4.45 4.06 11.13
C ALA A 131 5.00 2.89 11.98
N ASN A 132 5.41 1.79 11.36
CA ASN A 132 5.93 0.59 12.03
C ASN A 132 7.46 0.62 12.17
N LEU A 133 8.12 1.78 11.98
CA LEU A 133 9.58 1.91 12.02
C LEU A 133 10.20 1.30 13.29
N THR A 134 9.67 1.66 14.45
CA THR A 134 10.16 1.17 15.75
C THR A 134 10.02 -0.35 15.87
N ASP A 135 8.95 -0.92 15.33
CA ASP A 135 8.74 -2.37 15.33
C ASP A 135 9.70 -3.08 14.36
N TYR A 136 10.02 -2.47 13.21
CA TYR A 136 11.06 -3.01 12.33
C TYR A 136 12.44 -3.00 12.99
N GLN A 137 12.82 -1.91 13.66
CA GLN A 137 14.08 -1.83 14.42
C GLN A 137 14.12 -2.88 15.53
N THR A 138 13.05 -3.00 16.31
CA THR A 138 12.92 -4.03 17.36
C THR A 138 13.04 -5.44 16.80
N TYR A 139 12.44 -5.68 15.62
CA TYR A 139 12.57 -6.97 14.94
C TYR A 139 14.01 -7.24 14.50
N ILE A 140 14.72 -6.24 13.96
CA ILE A 140 16.14 -6.37 13.57
C ILE A 140 16.98 -6.75 14.80
N ASP A 141 16.82 -6.04 15.91
CA ASP A 141 17.55 -6.27 17.16
C ASP A 141 17.29 -7.67 17.74
N ALA A 142 16.05 -8.14 17.66
CA ALA A 142 15.64 -9.45 18.17
C ALA A 142 16.13 -10.63 17.33
N ASN A 143 16.45 -10.41 16.05
CA ASN A 143 16.81 -11.47 15.10
C ASN A 143 18.33 -11.57 14.87
N SER A 144 19.08 -11.56 15.96
CA SER A 144 20.53 -11.67 15.94
C SER A 144 21.05 -12.98 15.33
N GLY A 145 22.08 -12.88 14.47
CA GLY A 145 22.77 -14.03 13.88
C GLY A 145 22.24 -14.59 12.55
N SER A 146 21.25 -13.95 11.91
CA SER A 146 20.62 -14.44 10.66
C SER A 146 21.00 -13.62 9.43
N LEU A 147 22.31 -13.53 9.11
CA LEU A 147 22.81 -12.56 8.13
C LEU A 147 23.93 -13.04 7.19
N PRO A 148 24.02 -12.50 5.96
CA PRO A 148 23.26 -11.35 5.43
C PRO A 148 21.80 -11.66 5.03
N LEU A 149 20.90 -10.68 5.21
CA LEU A 149 19.46 -10.79 4.91
C LEU A 149 19.27 -10.83 3.39
N ARG A 150 18.96 -12.00 2.84
CA ARG A 150 18.54 -12.15 1.43
C ARG A 150 17.20 -11.46 1.21
N LEU A 151 16.87 -11.12 -0.05
CA LEU A 151 15.62 -10.42 -0.40
C LEU A 151 14.36 -11.07 0.19
N ARG A 152 14.31 -12.41 0.21
CA ARG A 152 13.21 -13.16 0.83
C ARG A 152 13.07 -12.92 2.33
N GLN A 153 14.19 -12.76 3.05
CA GLN A 153 14.16 -12.50 4.48
C GLN A 153 13.71 -11.06 4.77
N ARG A 154 14.03 -10.10 3.90
CA ARG A 154 13.57 -8.71 4.01
C ARG A 154 12.05 -8.58 3.84
N SER A 155 11.49 -9.20 2.80
CA SER A 155 10.03 -9.22 2.61
C SER A 155 9.31 -9.99 3.72
N ALA A 156 9.93 -11.04 4.26
CA ALA A 156 9.39 -11.79 5.39
C ALA A 156 9.36 -10.93 6.66
N MET A 157 10.41 -10.15 6.94
CA MET A 157 10.43 -9.19 8.06
C MET A 157 9.29 -8.19 7.95
N VAL A 158 9.14 -7.52 6.80
CA VAL A 158 8.07 -6.53 6.61
C VAL A 158 6.69 -7.15 6.83
N THR A 159 6.47 -8.35 6.27
CA THR A 159 5.22 -9.08 6.44
C THR A 159 4.96 -9.46 7.90
N ALA A 160 5.98 -9.97 8.59
CA ALA A 160 5.88 -10.42 9.97
C ALA A 160 5.56 -9.25 10.91
N VAL A 161 6.33 -8.16 10.81
CA VAL A 161 6.13 -6.98 11.66
C VAL A 161 4.76 -6.35 11.43
N ASN A 162 4.34 -6.17 10.17
CA ASN A 162 3.02 -5.61 9.89
C ASN A 162 1.89 -6.50 10.42
N ALA A 163 2.03 -7.83 10.29
CA ALA A 163 1.07 -8.77 10.84
C ALA A 163 1.02 -8.70 12.37
N THR A 164 2.17 -8.58 13.04
CA THR A 164 2.26 -8.43 14.50
C THR A 164 1.61 -7.13 14.97
N VAL A 165 1.92 -5.99 14.33
CA VAL A 165 1.33 -4.69 14.66
C VAL A 165 -0.19 -4.71 14.45
N ALA A 166 -0.66 -5.26 13.33
CA ALA A 166 -2.09 -5.36 13.06
C ALA A 166 -2.81 -6.31 14.04
N ALA A 167 -2.18 -7.43 14.42
CA ALA A 167 -2.72 -8.33 15.44
C ALA A 167 -2.77 -7.67 16.83
N ALA A 168 -1.77 -6.87 17.20
CA ALA A 168 -1.78 -6.13 18.45
C ALA A 168 -2.92 -5.10 18.50
N ALA A 169 -3.13 -4.36 17.40
CA ALA A 169 -4.26 -3.43 17.28
C ALA A 169 -5.61 -4.16 17.41
N SER A 170 -5.78 -5.27 16.69
CA SER A 170 -6.98 -6.12 16.83
C SER A 170 -7.20 -6.60 18.25
N ASN A 171 -6.14 -7.05 18.93
CA ASN A 171 -6.24 -7.58 20.30
C ASN A 171 -6.63 -6.49 21.28
N SER A 172 -6.11 -5.26 21.12
CA SER A 172 -6.50 -4.11 21.93
C SER A 172 -8.00 -3.84 21.82
N VAL A 173 -8.53 -3.78 20.59
CA VAL A 173 -9.97 -3.55 20.38
C VAL A 173 -10.82 -4.67 20.99
N LEU A 174 -10.39 -5.93 20.86
CA LEU A 174 -11.08 -7.06 21.46
C LEU A 174 -11.04 -7.03 23.00
N GLU A 175 -9.94 -6.55 23.58
CA GLU A 175 -9.82 -6.33 25.02
C GLU A 175 -10.75 -5.22 25.50
N ASP A 176 -10.84 -4.11 24.78
CA ASP A 176 -11.73 -2.99 25.08
C ASP A 176 -13.20 -3.43 25.01
N ILE A 177 -13.63 -4.08 23.92
CA ILE A 177 -15.00 -4.62 23.78
C ILE A 177 -15.32 -5.62 24.90
N GLY A 178 -14.38 -6.52 25.21
CA GLY A 178 -14.55 -7.49 26.28
C GLY A 178 -14.70 -6.80 27.65
N THR A 179 -13.95 -5.72 27.88
CA THR A 179 -14.03 -4.94 29.11
C THR A 179 -15.34 -4.17 29.20
N ASP A 180 -15.75 -3.48 28.14
CA ASP A 180 -17.01 -2.72 28.08
C ASP A 180 -18.21 -3.64 28.37
N ALA A 181 -18.27 -4.78 27.69
CA ALA A 181 -19.33 -5.76 27.87
C ALA A 181 -19.35 -6.44 29.25
N ASN A 182 -18.25 -6.39 30.01
CA ASN A 182 -18.17 -7.03 31.33
C ASN A 182 -18.09 -6.03 32.48
N THR A 183 -18.14 -4.73 32.17
CA THR A 183 -18.16 -3.65 33.15
C THR A 183 -19.41 -2.79 32.96
N ALA A 184 -19.68 -1.85 33.87
CA ALA A 184 -20.77 -0.89 33.70
C ALA A 184 -20.34 0.31 32.82
N SER A 185 -19.37 0.09 31.92
CA SER A 185 -18.80 1.12 31.04
C SER A 185 -19.63 1.21 29.77
N THR A 186 -19.74 2.41 29.20
CA THR A 186 -20.36 2.62 27.89
C THR A 186 -19.31 2.40 26.82
N SER A 187 -19.61 1.56 25.84
CA SER A 187 -18.72 1.29 24.73
C SER A 187 -18.58 2.50 23.83
N ASP A 188 -17.33 2.89 23.57
CA ASP A 188 -16.96 3.97 22.67
C ASP A 188 -16.25 3.46 21.40
N THR A 189 -16.24 2.14 21.19
CA THR A 189 -15.59 1.50 20.04
C THR A 189 -16.09 2.10 18.73
N THR A 190 -15.17 2.62 17.94
CA THR A 190 -15.40 3.35 16.70
C THR A 190 -15.40 2.43 15.47
N ILE A 191 -15.86 2.94 14.32
CA ILE A 191 -15.79 2.23 13.02
C ILE A 191 -14.35 1.83 12.70
N ALA A 192 -13.37 2.70 12.99
CA ALA A 192 -11.97 2.42 12.71
C ALA A 192 -11.45 1.25 13.56
N GLU A 193 -11.84 1.18 14.83
CA GLU A 193 -11.48 0.08 15.73
C GLU A 193 -12.13 -1.24 15.32
N PHE A 194 -13.43 -1.24 14.98
CA PHE A 194 -14.08 -2.42 14.39
C PHE A 194 -13.38 -2.88 13.10
N GLY A 195 -12.94 -1.93 12.27
CA GLY A 195 -12.18 -2.21 11.05
C GLY A 195 -10.78 -2.79 11.31
N ALA A 196 -10.22 -2.62 12.52
CA ALA A 196 -8.91 -3.15 12.91
C ALA A 196 -8.98 -4.61 13.41
N ILE A 197 -10.17 -5.14 13.69
CA ILE A 197 -10.33 -6.51 14.19
C ILE A 197 -9.93 -7.54 13.11
N LEU A 198 -9.11 -8.52 13.51
CA LEU A 198 -8.62 -9.60 12.67
C LEU A 198 -9.10 -10.98 13.17
N PRO A 199 -9.53 -11.88 12.26
CA PRO A 199 -9.84 -11.62 10.85
C PRO A 199 -10.93 -10.56 10.66
N ALA A 200 -10.89 -9.85 9.53
CA ALA A 200 -11.83 -8.77 9.22
C ALA A 200 -13.29 -9.23 9.36
N LEU A 201 -14.11 -8.37 9.97
CA LEU A 201 -15.53 -8.63 10.17
C LEU A 201 -16.26 -8.64 8.82
N MET A 202 -17.11 -9.64 8.63
CA MET A 202 -17.98 -9.78 7.47
C MET A 202 -19.28 -9.02 7.69
N SER A 203 -19.75 -8.34 6.65
CA SER A 203 -21.03 -7.62 6.63
C SER A 203 -21.16 -6.54 7.72
N PHE A 204 -20.05 -5.95 8.17
CA PHE A 204 -20.09 -4.78 9.05
C PHE A 204 -20.77 -3.60 8.32
N VAL A 205 -21.65 -2.88 9.00
CA VAL A 205 -22.41 -1.75 8.44
C VAL A 205 -22.17 -0.52 9.30
N ASP A 206 -21.40 0.45 8.79
CA ASP A 206 -21.01 1.67 9.50
C ASP A 206 -22.21 2.44 10.10
N ALA A 207 -23.35 2.45 9.40
CA ALA A 207 -24.57 3.12 9.86
C ALA A 207 -25.16 2.51 11.15
N ASN A 208 -24.81 1.27 11.48
CA ASN A 208 -25.31 0.55 12.65
C ASN A 208 -24.37 0.70 13.86
N LEU A 209 -23.37 1.60 13.82
CA LEU A 209 -22.37 1.77 14.89
C LEU A 209 -23.01 1.91 16.28
N THR A 210 -23.98 2.81 16.42
CA THR A 210 -24.66 3.04 17.71
C THR A 210 -25.42 1.81 18.19
N ASP A 211 -25.98 1.01 17.28
CA ASP A 211 -26.66 -0.24 17.64
C ASP A 211 -25.66 -1.31 18.10
N TYR A 212 -24.46 -1.39 17.50
CA TYR A 212 -23.39 -2.26 17.96
C TYR A 212 -22.93 -1.88 19.37
N GLN A 213 -22.64 -0.60 19.62
CA GLN A 213 -22.25 -0.09 20.94
C GLN A 213 -23.33 -0.37 21.99
N THR A 214 -24.60 -0.09 21.65
CA THR A 214 -25.75 -0.39 22.53
C THR A 214 -25.84 -1.89 22.84
N TYR A 215 -25.54 -2.74 21.87
CA TYR A 215 -25.51 -4.19 22.09
C TYR A 215 -24.41 -4.59 23.08
N ILE A 216 -23.21 -4.03 22.95
CA ILE A 216 -22.09 -4.29 23.87
C ILE A 216 -22.50 -3.92 25.31
N ASP A 217 -23.06 -2.72 25.50
CA ASP A 217 -23.46 -2.20 26.82
C ASP A 217 -24.61 -3.00 27.45
N ALA A 218 -25.60 -3.41 26.65
CA ALA A 218 -26.83 -4.01 27.16
C ALA A 218 -26.68 -5.49 27.53
N ASN A 219 -25.66 -6.17 27.01
CA ASN A 219 -25.55 -7.63 27.07
C ASN A 219 -24.39 -8.05 27.97
N SER A 220 -24.43 -7.63 29.23
CA SER A 220 -23.36 -7.89 30.21
C SER A 220 -23.01 -9.38 30.29
N GLY A 221 -21.74 -9.75 30.13
CA GLY A 221 -21.29 -11.15 30.17
C GLY A 221 -21.49 -11.94 28.86
N SER A 222 -21.88 -11.27 27.77
CA SER A 222 -22.05 -11.93 26.45
C SER A 222 -20.77 -12.04 25.64
N PHE A 223 -19.69 -11.43 26.11
CA PHE A 223 -18.36 -11.52 25.53
C PHE A 223 -17.39 -12.10 26.55
N ALA A 224 -16.41 -12.86 26.08
CA ALA A 224 -15.23 -13.13 26.87
C ALA A 224 -14.50 -11.82 27.22
N SER A 225 -13.60 -11.86 28.21
CA SER A 225 -12.72 -10.75 28.57
C SER A 225 -11.27 -11.24 28.51
N PRO A 226 -10.52 -10.96 27.42
CA PRO A 226 -10.91 -10.16 26.24
C PRO A 226 -11.93 -10.88 25.33
N ALA A 227 -12.67 -10.12 24.52
CA ALA A 227 -13.62 -10.66 23.55
C ALA A 227 -12.90 -11.46 22.46
N THR A 228 -13.64 -12.31 21.75
CA THR A 228 -13.15 -13.01 20.57
C THR A 228 -13.72 -12.40 19.29
N GLN A 229 -12.95 -12.47 18.20
CA GLN A 229 -13.44 -12.03 16.88
C GLN A 229 -14.76 -12.71 16.49
N ALA A 230 -14.94 -14.00 16.85
CA ALA A 230 -16.15 -14.74 16.54
C ALA A 230 -17.38 -14.23 17.32
N GLU A 231 -17.20 -13.83 18.58
CA GLU A 231 -18.26 -13.20 19.37
C GLU A 231 -18.65 -11.84 18.78
N VAL A 232 -17.67 -11.02 18.39
CA VAL A 232 -17.93 -9.73 17.72
C VAL A 232 -18.63 -9.95 16.38
N GLN A 233 -18.23 -10.95 15.60
CA GLN A 233 -18.90 -11.31 14.35
C GLN A 233 -20.35 -11.78 14.57
N ALA A 234 -20.61 -12.52 15.64
CA ALA A 234 -21.96 -12.95 16.00
C ALA A 234 -22.84 -11.76 16.38
N MET A 235 -22.30 -10.81 17.17
CA MET A 235 -22.98 -9.55 17.46
C MET A 235 -23.31 -8.78 16.18
N VAL A 236 -22.32 -8.54 15.29
CA VAL A 236 -22.54 -7.80 14.04
C VAL A 236 -23.69 -8.43 13.24
N THR A 237 -23.69 -9.76 13.14
CA THR A 237 -24.74 -10.51 12.46
C THR A 237 -26.11 -10.31 13.11
N ALA A 238 -26.19 -10.42 14.45
CA ALA A 238 -27.44 -10.29 15.20
C ALA A 238 -28.02 -8.87 15.15
N VAL A 239 -27.18 -7.85 15.33
CA VAL A 239 -27.57 -6.45 15.27
C VAL A 239 -28.06 -6.10 13.87
N ASN A 240 -27.33 -6.49 12.82
CA ASN A 240 -27.77 -6.24 11.44
C ASN A 240 -29.11 -6.89 11.11
N ALA A 241 -29.34 -8.13 11.56
CA ALA A 241 -30.62 -8.79 11.39
C ALA A 241 -31.75 -8.05 12.12
N THR A 242 -31.48 -7.53 13.31
CA THR A 242 -32.44 -6.76 14.12
C THR A 242 -32.80 -5.44 13.44
N VAL A 243 -31.80 -4.67 12.99
CA VAL A 243 -32.00 -3.40 12.27
C VAL A 243 -32.79 -3.63 10.98
N ALA A 244 -32.44 -4.68 10.21
CA ALA A 244 -33.15 -5.02 8.98
C ALA A 244 -34.62 -5.42 9.25
N ALA A 245 -34.88 -6.22 10.28
CA ALA A 245 -36.24 -6.62 10.66
C ALA A 245 -37.07 -5.42 11.14
N ALA A 246 -36.47 -4.48 11.88
CA ALA A 246 -37.12 -3.24 12.30
C ALA A 246 -37.49 -2.36 11.10
N ALA A 247 -36.58 -2.20 10.14
CA ALA A 247 -36.84 -1.46 8.90
C ALA A 247 -37.99 -2.08 8.08
N ALA A 248 -38.00 -3.41 7.93
CA ALA A 248 -39.08 -4.12 7.25
C ALA A 248 -40.43 -3.93 7.96
N SER A 249 -40.44 -4.00 9.29
CA SER A 249 -41.64 -3.77 10.11
C SER A 249 -42.18 -2.34 9.95
N ASN A 250 -41.28 -1.35 9.96
CA ASN A 250 -41.65 0.05 9.74
C ASN A 250 -42.22 0.30 8.33
N SER A 251 -41.70 -0.39 7.31
CA SER A 251 -42.26 -0.33 5.95
C SER A 251 -43.69 -0.87 5.91
N VAL A 252 -43.94 -2.03 6.52
CA VAL A 252 -45.29 -2.62 6.57
C VAL A 252 -46.26 -1.70 7.32
N LEU A 253 -45.84 -1.10 8.43
CA LEU A 253 -46.66 -0.14 9.17
C LEU A 253 -46.98 1.12 8.35
N ALA A 254 -46.02 1.60 7.55
CA ALA A 254 -46.24 2.73 6.65
C ALA A 254 -47.25 2.41 5.53
N ASP A 255 -47.17 1.19 4.97
CA ASP A 255 -48.12 0.72 3.95
C ASP A 255 -49.53 0.61 4.52
N ILE A 256 -49.69 -0.02 5.70
CA ILE A 256 -50.99 -0.11 6.39
C ILE A 256 -51.57 1.28 6.66
N GLY A 257 -50.74 2.24 7.09
CA GLY A 257 -51.18 3.62 7.30
C GLY A 257 -51.64 4.30 6.01
N THR A 258 -50.95 4.04 4.90
CA THR A 258 -51.29 4.58 3.57
C THR A 258 -52.58 3.97 3.03
N ASP A 259 -52.75 2.66 3.15
CA ASP A 259 -53.96 1.94 2.74
C ASP A 259 -55.18 2.35 3.56
N ALA A 260 -55.04 2.52 4.88
CA ALA A 260 -56.12 3.01 5.74
C ALA A 260 -56.56 4.43 5.35
N ASN A 261 -55.62 5.30 5.00
CA ASN A 261 -55.93 6.68 4.59
C ASN A 261 -56.57 6.75 3.19
N THR A 262 -56.08 5.97 2.23
CA THR A 262 -56.71 5.87 0.90
C THR A 262 -58.12 5.29 0.98
N ALA A 263 -58.36 4.27 1.81
CA ALA A 263 -59.69 3.74 2.08
C ALA A 263 -60.62 4.80 2.72
N SER A 264 -60.12 5.60 3.67
CA SER A 264 -60.92 6.68 4.30
C SER A 264 -61.37 7.76 3.30
N THR A 265 -60.49 8.13 2.36
CA THR A 265 -60.82 9.10 1.30
C THR A 265 -61.68 8.54 0.16
N SER A 266 -61.74 7.20 0.03
CA SER A 266 -62.51 6.49 -1.01
C SER A 266 -63.90 6.06 -0.56
N ILE A 267 -64.27 6.23 0.72
CA ILE A 267 -65.66 6.12 1.16
C ILE A 267 -66.34 7.43 0.73
N PRO A 268 -67.24 7.43 -0.29
CA PRO A 268 -68.01 8.62 -0.56
C PRO A 268 -68.83 8.93 0.69
N LEU A 269 -68.73 10.17 1.19
CA LEU A 269 -69.58 10.78 2.22
C LEU A 269 -71.10 10.73 1.89
N SER A 270 -71.51 10.01 0.83
CA SER A 270 -72.86 9.86 0.35
C SER A 270 -73.56 8.58 0.81
N LEU A 271 -73.00 7.77 1.74
CA LEU A 271 -73.86 6.87 2.51
C LEU A 271 -74.62 7.69 3.55
N SER A 272 -75.52 8.50 3.00
CA SER A 272 -76.33 9.47 3.70
C SER A 272 -77.19 8.73 4.71
N LEU A 273 -77.36 9.38 5.86
CA LEU A 273 -78.20 9.08 7.01
C LEU A 273 -79.69 8.83 6.69
N VAL A 274 -80.07 8.57 5.44
CA VAL A 274 -81.45 8.43 4.95
C VAL A 274 -81.95 6.98 5.03
N GLN A 275 -81.09 5.97 5.09
CA GLN A 275 -81.55 4.58 5.05
C GLN A 275 -81.94 3.97 6.41
N PHE A 276 -81.71 4.67 7.52
CA PHE A 276 -82.14 4.24 8.86
C PHE A 276 -83.53 4.76 9.27
N CYS A 277 -84.16 5.66 8.49
CA CYS A 277 -85.45 6.28 8.84
C CYS A 277 -86.66 5.77 8.03
N GLN A 278 -86.51 4.73 7.20
CA GLN A 278 -87.60 4.22 6.33
C GLN A 278 -88.23 2.88 6.77
N HIS A 279 -87.79 2.25 7.87
CA HIS A 279 -88.38 0.98 8.34
C HIS A 279 -89.09 1.09 9.70
N SER A 280 -89.65 2.26 10.03
CA SER A 280 -90.51 2.42 11.20
C SER A 280 -91.70 3.34 10.91
N ARG A 281 -92.74 2.81 10.23
CA ARG A 281 -94.14 2.80 10.72
C ARG A 281 -95.09 2.04 9.76
N PHE A 282 -95.99 1.30 10.40
CA PHE A 282 -96.97 0.30 9.94
C PHE A 282 -98.07 0.79 8.97
N CYS A 283 -98.69 -0.19 8.30
CA CYS A 283 -99.82 -0.21 7.34
C CYS A 283 -99.46 -0.21 5.85
#